data_AF-A0A7S2QSC0-F1
#
_entry.id   AF-A0A7S2QSC0-F1
#
_cell.length_a   1.000
_cell.length_b   1.000
_cell.length_c   1.000
_cell.angle_alpha   90.00
_cell.angle_beta   90.00
_cell.angle_gamma   90.00
#
_symmetry.space_group_name_H-M   'P 1'
#
loop_
_entity.id
_entity.type
_entity.pdbx_description
1 polymer ?
#
loop_
_entity_poly.entity_id
_entity_poly.type
_entity_poly.pdbx_seq_one_letter_code
_entity_poly.pdbx_strand_id
1 'polypeptide(L)'
;AEAGAQRAEAAAARQARKRRAAEEAEVAARVRARLEDHLRGEVSAAQQAAAKEAMRHRVRADIERRHGSSLRSRNLPRLLAELGLPVVGHASLPRAAALDATRRMMRAAKVKFHPDKVVAADLAAQVHAEEISKILNSWDMTKL
;
A
#
# COMPACT_ATOMS: atom_id res chain seq x y z
N ALA A 1 -69.65 -30.42 7.30
CA ALA A 1 -68.63 -29.63 8.04
C ALA A 1 -67.21 -29.87 7.48
N GLU A 2 -66.84 -31.11 7.14
CA GLU A 2 -65.48 -31.50 6.70
C GLU A 2 -64.96 -30.79 5.44
N ALA A 3 -65.82 -30.55 4.43
CA ALA A 3 -65.42 -29.85 3.20
C ALA A 3 -65.03 -28.38 3.41
N GLY A 4 -65.53 -27.73 4.47
CA GLY A 4 -65.17 -26.37 4.85
C GLY A 4 -63.81 -26.31 5.56
N ALA A 5 -63.53 -27.29 6.41
CA ALA A 5 -62.26 -27.44 7.11
C ALA A 5 -61.10 -27.73 6.13
N GLN A 6 -61.30 -28.64 5.16
CA GLN A 6 -60.30 -28.95 4.14
C GLN A 6 -59.99 -27.75 3.23
N ARG A 7 -60.98 -26.89 2.92
CA ARG A 7 -60.77 -25.67 2.14
C ARG A 7 -60.00 -24.60 2.94
N ALA A 8 -60.29 -24.46 4.23
CA ALA A 8 -59.56 -23.54 5.11
C ALA A 8 -58.09 -23.98 5.29
N GLU A 9 -57.85 -25.27 5.44
CA GLU A 9 -56.51 -25.84 5.60
C GLU A 9 -55.68 -25.71 4.29
N ALA A 10 -56.31 -25.94 3.13
CA ALA A 10 -55.67 -25.69 1.83
C ALA A 10 -55.35 -24.20 1.58
N ALA A 11 -56.19 -23.28 2.05
CA ALA A 11 -55.94 -21.84 1.96
C ALA A 11 -54.78 -21.40 2.88
N ALA A 12 -54.73 -21.92 4.11
CA ALA A 12 -53.63 -21.69 5.05
C ALA A 12 -52.30 -22.23 4.51
N ALA A 13 -52.29 -23.43 3.92
CA ALA A 13 -51.11 -24.01 3.30
C ALA A 13 -50.61 -23.18 2.10
N ARG A 14 -51.51 -22.63 1.28
CA ARG A 14 -51.16 -21.73 0.17
C ARG A 14 -50.58 -20.41 0.67
N GLN A 15 -51.13 -19.82 1.72
CA GLN A 15 -50.57 -18.61 2.34
C GLN A 15 -49.18 -18.87 2.95
N ALA A 16 -49.00 -19.98 3.65
CA ALA A 16 -47.71 -20.36 4.22
C ALA A 16 -46.63 -20.54 3.14
N ARG A 17 -46.96 -21.18 2.01
CA ARG A 17 -46.05 -21.31 0.85
C ARG A 17 -45.69 -19.96 0.25
N LYS A 18 -46.66 -19.04 0.10
CA LYS A 18 -46.40 -17.68 -0.39
C LYS A 18 -45.48 -16.89 0.54
N ARG A 19 -45.67 -17.01 1.86
CA ARG A 19 -44.80 -16.35 2.86
C ARG A 19 -43.37 -16.87 2.81
N ARG A 20 -43.19 -18.21 2.78
CA ARG A 20 -41.86 -18.82 2.63
C ARG A 20 -41.16 -18.39 1.35
N ALA A 21 -41.85 -18.39 0.22
CA ALA A 21 -41.28 -17.94 -1.05
C ALA A 21 -40.88 -16.45 -1.02
N ALA A 22 -41.64 -15.60 -0.33
CA ALA A 22 -41.30 -14.19 -0.16
C ALA A 22 -40.07 -13.99 0.76
N GLU A 23 -40.01 -14.74 1.86
CA GLU A 23 -38.85 -14.74 2.78
C GLU A 23 -37.58 -15.25 2.08
N GLU A 24 -37.68 -16.33 1.31
CA GLU A 24 -36.57 -16.87 0.51
C GLU A 24 -36.10 -15.86 -0.55
N ALA A 25 -37.03 -15.19 -1.24
CA ALA A 25 -36.70 -14.17 -2.22
C ALA A 25 -36.01 -12.96 -1.57
N GLU A 26 -36.45 -12.55 -0.38
CA GLU A 26 -35.83 -11.46 0.38
C GLU A 26 -34.43 -11.81 0.86
N VAL A 27 -34.23 -13.03 1.39
CA VAL A 27 -32.90 -13.51 1.78
C VAL A 27 -31.97 -13.56 0.57
N ALA A 28 -32.44 -14.10 -0.56
CA ALA A 28 -31.66 -14.15 -1.79
C ALA A 28 -31.32 -12.76 -2.33
N ALA A 29 -32.21 -11.77 -2.18
CA ALA A 29 -31.92 -10.38 -2.53
C ALA A 29 -30.85 -9.76 -1.62
N ARG A 30 -30.95 -9.97 -0.30
CA ARG A 30 -29.95 -9.49 0.67
C ARG A 30 -28.57 -10.11 0.46
N VAL A 31 -28.51 -11.41 0.16
CA VAL A 31 -27.26 -12.11 -0.14
C VAL A 31 -26.62 -11.56 -1.42
N ARG A 32 -27.42 -11.35 -2.48
CA ARG A 32 -26.92 -10.75 -3.74
C ARG A 32 -26.37 -9.34 -3.51
N ALA A 33 -27.10 -8.48 -2.80
CA ALA A 33 -26.64 -7.13 -2.49
C ALA A 33 -25.29 -7.13 -1.74
N ARG A 34 -25.12 -8.01 -0.74
CA ARG A 34 -23.85 -8.14 0.00
C ARG A 34 -22.69 -8.61 -0.88
N LEU A 35 -22.95 -9.57 -1.79
CA LEU A 35 -21.95 -10.04 -2.73
C LEU A 35 -21.53 -8.93 -3.71
N GLU A 36 -22.50 -8.17 -4.23
CA GLU A 36 -22.21 -7.05 -5.12
C GLU A 36 -21.38 -5.96 -4.43
N ASP A 37 -21.71 -5.59 -3.19
CA ASP A 37 -20.93 -4.62 -2.42
C ASP A 37 -19.50 -5.12 -2.14
N HIS A 38 -19.36 -6.41 -1.82
CA HIS A 38 -18.04 -7.02 -1.63
C HIS A 38 -17.21 -6.98 -2.92
N LEU A 39 -17.79 -7.40 -4.05
CA LEU A 39 -17.13 -7.38 -5.36
C LEU A 39 -16.74 -5.95 -5.78
N ARG A 40 -17.58 -4.95 -5.53
CA ARG A 40 -17.23 -3.54 -5.76
C ARG A 40 -16.05 -3.10 -4.91
N GLY A 41 -16.01 -3.53 -3.64
CA GLY A 41 -14.89 -3.28 -2.73
C GLY A 41 -13.59 -3.91 -3.24
N GLU A 42 -13.62 -5.17 -3.66
CA GLU A 42 -12.45 -5.89 -4.20
C GLU A 42 -11.94 -5.26 -5.49
N VAL A 43 -12.84 -4.90 -6.42
CA VAL A 43 -12.46 -4.22 -7.67
C VAL A 43 -11.80 -2.88 -7.38
N SER A 44 -12.34 -2.10 -6.44
CA SER A 44 -11.74 -0.82 -6.01
C SER A 44 -10.36 -1.01 -5.39
N ALA A 45 -10.19 -2.02 -4.53
CA ALA A 45 -8.90 -2.33 -3.91
C ALA A 45 -7.86 -2.79 -4.96
N ALA A 46 -8.27 -3.62 -5.91
CA ALA A 46 -7.40 -4.09 -7.01
C ALA A 46 -6.98 -2.92 -7.92
N GLN A 47 -7.88 -2.00 -8.24
CA GLN A 47 -7.57 -0.80 -9.02
C GLN A 47 -6.59 0.12 -8.28
N GLN A 48 -6.77 0.32 -6.97
CA GLN A 48 -5.84 1.10 -6.14
C GLN A 48 -4.46 0.45 -6.07
N ALA A 49 -4.40 -0.88 -5.91
CA ALA A 49 -3.15 -1.63 -5.92
C ALA A 49 -2.43 -1.51 -7.28
N ALA A 50 -3.16 -1.66 -8.38
CA ALA A 50 -2.61 -1.50 -9.73
C ALA A 50 -2.08 -0.08 -9.98
N ALA A 51 -2.81 0.95 -9.53
CA ALA A 51 -2.37 2.34 -9.63
C ALA A 51 -1.10 2.60 -8.81
N LYS A 52 -1.02 2.04 -7.60
CA LYS A 52 0.18 2.14 -6.75
C LYS A 52 1.37 1.44 -7.40
N GLU A 53 1.19 0.27 -8.01
CA GLU A 53 2.27 -0.44 -8.70
C GLU A 53 2.77 0.32 -9.94
N ALA A 54 1.86 0.88 -10.74
CA ALA A 54 2.24 1.74 -11.86
C ALA A 54 3.06 2.96 -11.39
N MET A 55 2.71 3.54 -10.24
CA MET A 55 3.48 4.61 -9.62
C MET A 55 4.85 4.14 -9.15
N ARG A 56 4.96 2.94 -8.54
CA ARG A 56 6.24 2.35 -8.14
C ARG A 56 7.19 2.20 -9.31
N HIS A 57 6.72 1.71 -10.46
CA HIS A 57 7.55 1.59 -11.66
C HIS A 57 8.10 2.95 -12.11
N ARG A 58 7.26 3.98 -12.16
CA ARG A 58 7.68 5.34 -12.53
C ARG A 58 8.70 5.91 -11.55
N VAL A 59 8.43 5.79 -10.26
CA VAL A 59 9.33 6.25 -9.19
C VAL A 59 10.67 5.53 -9.24
N ARG A 60 10.69 4.21 -9.42
CA ARG A 60 11.94 3.45 -9.55
C ARG A 60 12.75 3.90 -10.75
N ALA A 61 12.10 4.16 -11.89
CA ALA A 61 12.78 4.70 -13.06
C ALA A 61 13.35 6.10 -12.78
N ASP A 62 12.62 6.96 -12.07
CA ASP A 62 13.11 8.27 -11.62
C ASP A 62 14.33 8.14 -10.70
N ILE A 63 14.27 7.24 -9.73
CA ILE A 63 15.38 6.96 -8.80
C ILE A 63 16.60 6.46 -9.57
N GLU A 64 16.43 5.53 -10.50
CA GLU A 64 17.54 5.00 -11.30
C GLU A 64 18.17 6.10 -12.18
N ARG A 65 17.35 7.00 -12.75
CA ARG A 65 17.86 8.14 -13.52
C ARG A 65 18.65 9.13 -12.66
N ARG A 66 18.15 9.44 -11.46
CA ARG A 66 18.76 10.46 -10.58
C ARG A 66 19.93 9.94 -9.76
N HIS A 67 19.85 8.69 -9.31
CA HIS A 67 20.74 8.10 -8.30
C HIS A 67 21.43 6.82 -8.77
N GLY A 68 21.09 6.29 -9.95
CA GLY A 68 21.58 4.99 -10.42
C GLY A 68 23.11 4.90 -10.48
N SER A 69 23.80 5.99 -10.80
CA SER A 69 25.28 6.01 -10.75
C SER A 69 25.80 5.73 -9.35
N SER A 70 25.26 6.39 -8.33
CA SER A 70 25.68 6.24 -6.92
C SER A 70 25.29 4.88 -6.35
N LEU A 71 24.14 4.36 -6.76
CA LEU A 71 23.65 3.03 -6.37
C LEU A 71 24.53 1.93 -6.96
N ARG A 72 24.85 1.99 -8.26
CA ARG A 72 25.73 1.00 -8.92
C ARG A 72 27.15 1.03 -8.39
N SER A 73 27.70 2.23 -8.16
CA SER A 73 29.05 2.38 -7.62
C SER A 73 29.15 2.13 -6.11
N ARG A 74 28.01 1.87 -5.44
CA ARG A 74 27.93 1.79 -3.96
C ARG A 74 28.65 2.95 -3.26
N ASN A 75 28.48 4.18 -3.77
CA ASN A 75 29.03 5.39 -3.16
C ASN A 75 27.97 6.06 -2.27
N LEU A 76 27.96 5.72 -0.97
CA LEU A 76 26.98 6.25 -0.02
C LEU A 76 27.08 7.76 0.18
N PRO A 77 28.27 8.38 0.38
CA PRO A 77 28.39 9.83 0.52
C PRO A 77 27.79 10.59 -0.66
N ARG A 78 28.01 10.09 -1.89
CA ARG A 78 27.43 10.68 -3.10
C ARG A 78 25.91 10.53 -3.14
N LEU A 79 25.39 9.34 -2.83
CA LEU A 79 23.95 9.11 -2.75
C LEU A 79 23.30 10.05 -1.72
N LEU A 80 23.90 10.21 -0.54
CA LEU A 80 23.39 11.10 0.50
C LEU A 80 23.39 12.56 0.03
N ALA A 81 24.41 13.01 -0.69
CA ALA A 81 24.44 14.33 -1.29
C ALA A 81 23.32 14.52 -2.34
N GLU A 82 23.10 13.55 -3.22
CA GLU A 82 22.01 13.57 -4.21
C GLU A 82 20.61 13.58 -3.57
N LEU A 83 20.48 13.00 -2.36
CA LEU A 83 19.25 13.05 -1.54
C LEU A 83 19.10 14.36 -0.73
N GLY A 84 20.04 15.30 -0.89
CA GLY A 84 20.07 16.59 -0.20
C GLY A 84 20.55 16.52 1.25
N LEU A 85 21.39 15.53 1.58
CA LEU A 85 22.00 15.32 2.90
C LEU A 85 23.53 15.13 2.76
N PRO A 86 24.26 16.14 2.26
CA PRO A 86 25.67 16.00 1.97
C PRO A 86 26.51 15.78 3.23
N VAL A 87 27.52 14.91 3.14
CA VAL A 87 28.55 14.78 4.18
C VAL A 87 29.58 15.90 3.97
N VAL A 88 29.44 16.99 4.74
CA VAL A 88 30.30 18.17 4.62
C VAL A 88 31.76 17.80 4.88
N GLY A 89 32.65 18.22 3.97
CA GLY A 89 34.09 18.02 4.12
C GLY A 89 34.56 16.57 3.99
N HIS A 90 33.73 15.65 3.46
CA HIS A 90 34.04 14.22 3.37
C HIS A 90 35.46 13.90 2.86
N ALA A 91 35.92 14.59 1.82
CA ALA A 91 37.24 14.36 1.22
C ALA A 91 38.42 14.81 2.10
N SER A 92 38.18 15.71 3.04
CA SER A 92 39.20 16.30 3.92
C SER A 92 39.21 15.67 5.32
N LEU A 93 38.24 14.80 5.62
CA LEU A 93 38.12 14.16 6.92
C LEU A 93 39.03 12.92 7.01
N PRO A 94 39.65 12.67 8.18
CA PRO A 94 40.24 11.38 8.48
C PRO A 94 39.19 10.27 8.32
N ARG A 95 39.62 9.07 7.88
CA ARG A 95 38.71 7.95 7.54
C ARG A 95 37.65 7.68 8.62
N ALA A 96 38.04 7.62 9.90
CA ALA A 96 37.11 7.36 11.00
C ALA A 96 36.05 8.48 11.14
N ALA A 97 36.48 9.74 11.06
CA ALA A 97 35.57 10.89 11.12
C ALA A 97 34.63 10.94 9.91
N ALA A 98 35.12 10.59 8.70
CA ALA A 98 34.31 10.50 7.50
C ALA A 98 33.22 9.41 7.61
N LEU A 99 33.56 8.25 8.18
CA LEU A 99 32.60 7.16 8.43
C LEU A 99 31.51 7.59 9.41
N ASP A 100 31.87 8.23 10.52
CA ASP A 100 30.90 8.67 11.52
C ASP A 100 30.00 9.80 11.00
N ALA A 101 30.55 10.74 10.23
CA ALA A 101 29.78 11.78 9.56
C ALA A 101 28.78 11.17 8.55
N THR A 102 29.23 10.17 7.77
CA THR A 102 28.37 9.42 6.85
C THR A 102 27.26 8.68 7.58
N ARG A 103 27.55 8.01 8.70
CA ARG A 103 26.55 7.35 9.55
C ARG A 103 25.52 8.33 10.11
N ARG A 104 25.94 9.53 10.52
CA ARG A 104 25.02 10.58 10.99
C ARG A 104 24.06 11.02 9.87
N MET A 105 24.58 11.31 8.68
CA MET A 105 23.76 11.69 7.54
C MET A 105 22.84 10.54 7.07
N MET A 106 23.31 9.30 7.15
CA MET A 106 22.49 8.13 6.87
C MET A 106 21.27 8.03 7.81
N ARG A 107 21.47 8.25 9.11
CA ARG A 107 20.34 8.29 10.07
C ARG A 107 19.37 9.42 9.74
N ALA A 108 19.88 10.61 9.41
CA ALA A 108 19.04 11.73 8.98
C ALA A 108 18.24 11.39 7.70
N ALA A 109 18.85 10.69 6.74
CA ALA A 109 18.17 10.24 5.52
C ALA A 109 17.03 9.27 5.83
N LYS A 110 17.27 8.28 6.70
CA LYS A 110 16.22 7.33 7.11
C LYS A 110 15.04 8.01 7.80
N VAL A 111 15.29 9.08 8.57
CA VAL A 111 14.21 9.89 9.17
C VAL A 111 13.47 10.70 8.11
N LYS A 112 14.19 11.39 7.21
CA LYS A 112 13.61 12.24 6.15
C LYS A 112 12.70 11.44 5.21
N PHE A 113 13.12 10.24 4.83
CA PHE A 113 12.39 9.39 3.88
C PHE A 113 11.59 8.28 4.56
N HIS A 114 11.26 8.41 5.85
CA HIS A 114 10.39 7.46 6.53
C HIS A 114 8.96 7.55 5.97
N PRO A 115 8.28 6.43 5.65
CA PRO A 115 6.90 6.45 5.14
C PRO A 115 5.93 7.25 6.02
N ASP A 116 6.07 7.16 7.34
CA ASP A 116 5.23 7.90 8.30
C ASP A 116 5.36 9.43 8.19
N LYS A 117 6.45 9.96 7.62
CA LYS A 117 6.62 11.41 7.42
C LYS A 117 5.84 11.95 6.22
N VAL A 118 5.34 11.09 5.34
CA VAL A 118 4.70 11.48 4.07
C VAL A 118 3.29 10.92 3.91
N VAL A 119 2.65 10.44 4.99
CA VAL A 119 1.29 9.85 4.93
C VAL A 119 0.25 10.82 4.38
N ALA A 120 0.38 12.12 4.66
CA ALA A 120 -0.50 13.18 4.15
C ALA A 120 -0.06 13.76 2.79
N ALA A 121 1.06 13.30 2.23
CA ALA A 121 1.54 13.74 0.93
C ALA A 121 0.83 13.00 -0.22
N ASP A 122 1.11 13.42 -1.46
CA ASP A 122 0.59 12.73 -2.64
C ASP A 122 1.14 11.30 -2.77
N LEU A 123 0.43 10.46 -3.54
CA LEU A 123 0.82 9.06 -3.75
C LEU A 123 2.23 8.93 -4.31
N ALA A 124 2.66 9.88 -5.15
CA ALA A 124 4.00 9.90 -5.72
C ALA A 124 5.08 10.11 -4.64
N ALA A 125 4.91 11.08 -3.74
CA ALA A 125 5.84 11.29 -2.63
C ALA A 125 5.85 10.13 -1.63
N GLN A 126 4.68 9.54 -1.35
CA GLN A 126 4.57 8.35 -0.49
C GLN A 126 5.38 7.19 -1.07
N VAL A 127 5.16 6.85 -2.34
CA VAL A 127 5.88 5.78 -3.02
C VAL A 127 7.37 6.10 -3.15
N HIS A 128 7.73 7.35 -3.43
CA HIS A 128 9.12 7.79 -3.46
C HIS A 128 9.83 7.59 -2.12
N ALA A 129 9.22 8.00 -1.01
CA ALA A 129 9.78 7.78 0.31
C ALA A 129 9.92 6.29 0.64
N GLU A 130 8.91 5.46 0.32
CA GLU A 130 8.99 4.01 0.49
C GLU A 130 10.18 3.40 -0.26
N GLU A 131 10.37 3.73 -1.54
CA GLU A 131 11.45 3.16 -2.35
C GLU A 131 12.83 3.66 -1.91
N ILE A 132 12.98 4.95 -1.56
CA ILE A 132 14.24 5.46 -0.97
C ILE A 132 14.52 4.80 0.38
N SER A 133 13.52 4.63 1.24
CA SER A 133 13.69 3.96 2.54
C SER A 133 14.16 2.51 2.38
N LYS A 134 13.60 1.75 1.42
CA LYS A 134 14.07 0.40 1.07
C LYS A 134 15.54 0.40 0.66
N ILE A 135 15.92 1.33 -0.22
CA ILE A 135 17.31 1.49 -0.65
C ILE A 135 18.19 1.74 0.57
N LEU A 136 17.90 2.77 1.38
CA LEU A 136 18.68 3.12 2.56
C LEU A 136 18.78 1.96 3.57
N ASN A 137 17.74 1.15 3.71
CA ASN A 137 17.77 -0.01 4.61
C ASN A 137 18.58 -1.20 4.06
N SER A 138 18.76 -1.30 2.74
CA SER A 138 19.62 -2.31 2.11
C SER A 138 21.12 -2.05 2.28
N TRP A 139 21.51 -0.82 2.64
CA TRP A 139 22.91 -0.47 2.90
C TRP A 139 23.37 -1.03 4.24
N ASP A 140 24.31 -1.97 4.17
CA ASP A 140 24.96 -2.55 5.34
C ASP A 140 26.03 -1.58 5.90
N MET A 141 25.67 -0.90 6.99
CA MET A 141 26.55 0.07 7.65
C MET A 141 27.72 -0.57 8.42
N THR A 142 27.71 -1.90 8.58
CA THR A 142 28.82 -2.64 9.20
C THR A 142 29.94 -2.96 8.22
N LYS A 143 29.68 -2.81 6.91
CA LYS A 143 30.62 -3.09 5.81
C LYS A 143 31.21 -1.84 5.16
N LEU A 144 31.01 -0.67 5.77
CA LEU A 144 31.54 0.64 5.33
C LEU A 144 32.90 0.94 5.96
#